data_AF-A0A931C0V4-F1
#
_entry.id   AF-A0A931C0V4-F1
#
_cell.length_a   1.000
_cell.length_b   1.000
_cell.length_c   1.000
_cell.angle_alpha   90.00
_cell.angle_beta   90.00
_cell.angle_gamma   90.00
#
_symmetry.space_group_name_H-M   'P 1'
#
loop_
_entity.id
_entity.type
_entity.pdbx_description
1 polymer ?
#
loop_
_entity_poly.entity_id
_entity_poly.type
_entity_poly.pdbx_seq_one_letter_code
_entity_poly.pdbx_strand_id
1 'polypeptide(L)'
;MHHFETVSQAVQGLQQRGYAIDFNLQDNCLVCHTDQFGANEFEITECYRFEGDSDPADEAIVYGVEAYNGLKGILVNGYGMYSSSLTSEIAQKLRFHATA
;
A
#
# COMPACT_ATOMS: atom_id res chain seq x y z
N MET A 1 -8.95 -15.92 0.81
CA MET A 1 -8.55 -14.69 1.51
C MET A 1 -7.51 -15.07 2.55
N HIS A 2 -6.31 -14.52 2.45
CA HIS A 2 -5.33 -14.65 3.52
C HIS A 2 -5.72 -13.68 4.62
N HIS A 3 -5.77 -14.14 5.86
CA HIS A 3 -5.98 -13.28 7.00
C HIS A 3 -4.65 -13.18 7.73
N PHE A 4 -4.14 -11.96 7.86
CA PHE A 4 -2.93 -11.67 8.61
C PHE A 4 -3.36 -10.94 9.88
N GLU A 5 -2.73 -11.26 10.99
CA GLU A 5 -3.02 -10.64 12.28
C GLU A 5 -2.26 -9.32 12.44
N THR A 6 -1.12 -9.18 11.75
CA THR A 6 -0.27 -7.99 11.85
C THR A 6 0.24 -7.55 10.48
N VAL A 7 0.56 -6.25 10.38
CA VAL A 7 1.23 -5.64 9.22
C VAL A 7 2.48 -6.44 8.83
N SER A 8 3.29 -6.81 9.81
CA SER A 8 4.54 -7.57 9.58
C SER A 8 4.27 -8.93 8.92
N GLN A 9 3.25 -9.67 9.37
CA GLN A 9 2.87 -10.94 8.76
C GLN A 9 2.38 -10.76 7.32
N ALA A 10 1.60 -9.72 7.04
CA ALA A 10 1.12 -9.44 5.68
C ALA A 10 2.26 -9.09 4.73
N VAL A 11 3.19 -8.24 5.18
CA VAL A 11 4.40 -7.90 4.42
C VAL A 11 5.21 -9.15 4.12
N GLN A 12 5.47 -10.01 5.12
CA GLN A 12 6.18 -11.26 4.92
C GLN A 12 5.45 -12.22 3.96
N GLY A 13 4.13 -12.34 4.09
CA GLY A 13 3.30 -13.17 3.23
C GLY A 13 3.33 -12.70 1.77
N LEU A 14 3.28 -11.39 1.55
CA LEU A 14 3.43 -10.79 0.23
C LEU A 14 4.84 -11.01 -0.33
N GLN A 15 5.89 -10.81 0.48
CA GLN A 15 7.28 -11.09 0.06
C GLN A 15 7.48 -12.53 -0.39
N GLN A 16 6.93 -13.52 0.34
CA GLN A 16 6.98 -14.93 -0.05
C GLN A 16 6.25 -15.23 -1.37
N ARG A 17 5.31 -14.38 -1.75
CA ARG A 17 4.53 -14.48 -3.00
C ARG A 17 5.16 -13.71 -4.15
N GLY A 18 6.33 -13.10 -3.94
CA GLY A 18 7.09 -12.39 -4.97
C GLY A 18 6.91 -10.87 -4.95
N TYR A 19 6.17 -10.31 -4.00
CA TYR A 19 6.13 -8.86 -3.78
C TYR A 19 7.37 -8.44 -2.97
N ALA A 20 8.53 -8.41 -3.63
CA ALA A 20 9.82 -8.16 -2.98
C ALA A 20 10.19 -6.68 -2.90
N ILE A 21 9.47 -5.82 -3.62
CA ILE A 21 9.74 -4.38 -3.67
C ILE A 21 9.02 -3.66 -2.55
N ASP A 22 9.72 -2.73 -1.91
CA ASP A 22 9.10 -1.75 -1.02
C ASP A 22 8.75 -0.50 -1.81
N PHE A 23 7.46 -0.20 -1.88
CA PHE A 23 6.93 1.00 -2.51
C PHE A 23 6.61 2.02 -1.45
N ASN A 24 7.04 3.26 -1.69
CA ASN A 24 6.72 4.39 -0.84
C ASN A 24 5.87 5.40 -1.61
N LEU A 25 5.00 6.09 -0.90
CA LEU A 25 4.24 7.19 -1.47
C LEU A 25 5.04 8.49 -1.31
N GLN A 26 5.36 9.15 -2.42
CA GLN A 26 6.02 10.45 -2.39
C GLN A 26 5.29 11.43 -3.31
N ASP A 27 4.82 12.54 -2.73
CA ASP A 27 4.00 13.56 -3.39
C ASP A 27 2.75 12.97 -4.09
N ASN A 28 2.87 12.68 -5.39
CA ASN A 28 1.82 12.11 -6.24
C ASN A 28 2.31 10.93 -7.09
N CYS A 29 3.44 10.33 -6.71
CA CYS A 29 4.03 9.17 -7.38
C CYS A 29 4.33 8.06 -6.36
N LEU A 30 4.24 6.82 -6.82
CA LEU A 30 4.73 5.66 -6.10
C LEU A 30 6.22 5.53 -6.42
N VAL A 31 7.07 5.57 -5.41
CA VAL A 31 8.52 5.50 -5.61
C VAL A 31 9.06 4.17 -5.11
N CYS A 32 9.90 3.54 -5.92
CA CYS A 32 10.67 2.36 -5.55
C CYS A 32 12.11 2.59 -5.98
N HIS A 33 13.02 2.66 -5.00
CA HIS A 33 14.44 2.94 -5.25
C HIS A 33 14.64 4.22 -6.09
N THR A 34 14.93 4.07 -7.39
CA THR A 34 15.13 5.16 -8.35
C THR A 34 13.94 5.37 -9.30
N ASP A 35 13.00 4.43 -9.35
CA ASP A 35 11.86 4.46 -10.25
C ASP A 35 10.66 5.15 -9.59
N GLN A 36 9.89 5.87 -10.41
CA GLN A 36 8.67 6.56 -10.01
C GLN A 36 7.53 6.11 -10.92
N PHE A 37 6.40 5.76 -10.33
CA PHE A 37 5.21 5.29 -11.02
C PHE A 37 4.03 6.20 -10.68
N GLY A 38 3.38 6.77 -11.68
CA GLY A 38 2.12 7.49 -11.51
C GLY A 38 0.94 6.57 -11.17
N ALA A 39 -0.22 7.15 -10.84
CA ALA A 39 -1.43 6.41 -10.48
C ALA A 39 -1.93 5.42 -11.55
N ASN A 40 -1.58 5.67 -12.81
CA ASN A 40 -1.93 4.84 -13.95
C ASN A 40 -0.78 3.92 -14.39
N GLU A 41 0.29 3.85 -13.61
CA GLU A 41 1.48 3.01 -13.88
C GLU A 41 1.63 1.84 -12.89
N PHE A 42 0.62 1.63 -12.05
CA PHE A 42 0.49 0.43 -11.22
C PHE A 42 -0.98 0.10 -10.94
N GLU A 43 -1.22 -1.13 -10.50
CA GLU A 43 -2.50 -1.61 -10.03
C GLU A 43 -2.38 -2.22 -8.62
N ILE A 44 -3.44 -2.05 -7.84
CA ILE A 44 -3.56 -2.64 -6.51
C ILE A 44 -4.18 -4.02 -6.71
N THR A 45 -3.38 -5.05 -6.47
CA THR A 45 -3.82 -6.44 -6.61
C THR A 45 -4.40 -6.97 -5.31
N GLU A 46 -3.93 -6.47 -4.17
CA GLU A 46 -4.35 -6.90 -2.84
C GLU A 46 -4.37 -5.72 -1.86
N CYS A 47 -5.30 -5.76 -0.91
CA CYS A 47 -5.33 -4.82 0.20
C CYS A 47 -5.64 -5.57 1.52
N TYR A 48 -4.93 -5.19 2.57
CA TYR A 48 -5.08 -5.73 3.91
C TYR A 48 -5.14 -4.57 4.88
N ARG A 49 -6.30 -4.35 5.49
CA ARG A 49 -6.49 -3.33 6.51
C ARG A 49 -6.27 -3.94 7.89
N PHE A 50 -5.48 -3.26 8.69
CA PHE A 50 -5.18 -3.57 10.07
C PHE A 50 -5.74 -2.44 10.92
N GLU A 51 -6.67 -2.80 11.79
CA GLU A 51 -7.17 -1.92 12.83
C GLU A 51 -6.30 -2.21 14.05
N GLY A 52 -5.45 -1.27 14.43
CA GLY A 52 -4.52 -1.47 15.55
C GLY A 52 -5.28 -1.83 16.82
N ASP A 53 -4.83 -2.88 17.52
CA ASP A 53 -5.48 -3.40 18.73
C ASP A 53 -5.45 -2.39 19.90
N SER A 54 -4.58 -1.39 19.85
CA SER A 54 -4.29 -0.48 20.97
C SER A 54 -4.57 1.00 20.70
N ASP A 55 -4.57 1.46 19.45
CA ASP A 55 -4.80 2.87 19.13
C ASP A 55 -5.48 2.99 17.75
N PRO A 56 -6.59 3.75 17.61
CA PRO A 56 -7.17 4.05 16.30
C PRO A 56 -6.23 4.89 15.42
N ALA A 57 -5.15 5.45 15.97
CA ALA A 57 -4.08 6.07 15.20
C ALA A 57 -3.08 5.06 14.60
N ASP A 58 -3.12 3.79 15.05
CA ASP A 58 -2.25 2.70 14.59
C ASP A 58 -2.90 1.88 13.45
N GLU A 59 -3.99 2.40 12.88
CA GLU A 59 -4.59 1.84 11.69
C GLU A 59 -3.60 1.88 10.52
N ALA A 60 -3.35 0.73 9.91
CA ALA A 60 -2.44 0.60 8.77
C ALA A 60 -3.10 -0.22 7.67
N ILE A 61 -2.82 0.13 6.42
CA ILE A 61 -3.28 -0.63 5.26
C ILE A 61 -2.06 -1.05 4.45
N VAL A 62 -1.93 -2.35 4.24
CA VAL A 62 -0.90 -2.95 3.40
C VAL A 62 -1.51 -3.27 2.05
N TYR A 63 -0.94 -2.69 0.99
CA TYR A 63 -1.34 -2.92 -0.39
C TYR A 63 -0.30 -3.77 -1.11
N GLY A 64 -0.75 -4.83 -1.78
CA GLY A 64 0.01 -5.51 -2.81
C GLY A 64 -0.13 -4.74 -4.12
N VAL A 65 0.98 -4.23 -4.64
CA VAL A 65 1.02 -3.38 -5.83
C VAL A 65 1.79 -4.08 -6.94
N GLU A 66 1.24 -4.05 -8.14
CA GLU A 66 1.89 -4.53 -9.37
C GLU A 66 2.03 -3.36 -10.35
N ALA A 67 3.25 -3.02 -10.72
CA ALA A 67 3.54 -2.01 -11.74
C ALA A 67 3.48 -2.64 -13.14
N TYR A 68 3.18 -1.84 -14.18
CA TYR A 68 3.03 -2.35 -15.55
C TYR A 68 4.31 -2.95 -16.14
N ASN A 69 5.47 -2.61 -15.58
CA ASN A 69 6.75 -3.22 -15.94
C ASN A 69 6.94 -4.63 -15.34
N GLY A 70 5.94 -5.17 -14.65
CA GLY A 70 5.94 -6.49 -14.01
C GLY A 70 6.56 -6.50 -12.61
N LEU A 71 6.94 -5.33 -12.07
CA LEU A 71 7.44 -5.23 -10.71
C LEU A 71 6.30 -5.40 -9.71
N LYS A 72 6.53 -6.25 -8.71
CA LYS A 72 5.57 -6.51 -7.64
C LYS A 72 6.17 -6.06 -6.32
N GLY A 73 5.41 -5.27 -5.58
CA GLY A 73 5.85 -4.73 -4.32
C GLY A 73 4.73 -4.47 -3.34
N ILE A 74 5.10 -3.89 -2.22
CA ILE A 74 4.26 -3.71 -1.05
C ILE A 74 4.28 -2.24 -0.72
N LEU A 75 3.10 -1.65 -0.54
CA LEU A 75 2.92 -0.29 -0.07
C LEU A 75 2.23 -0.35 1.28
N VAL A 76 2.87 0.18 2.32
CA VAL A 76 2.27 0.30 3.65
C VAL A 76 1.83 1.74 3.87
N ASN A 77 0.54 1.95 4.14
CA ASN A 77 -0.04 3.27 4.38
C ASN A 77 -0.64 3.34 5.79
N GLY A 78 -0.08 4.19 6.65
CA GLY A 78 -0.61 4.47 7.98
C GLY A 78 -1.74 5.50 7.94
N TYR A 79 -2.91 5.17 8.50
CA TYR A 79 -4.09 6.01 8.61
C TYR A 79 -3.87 7.07 9.72
N GLY A 80 -2.94 8.00 9.52
CA GLY A 80 -2.62 9.01 10.54
C GLY A 80 -1.95 10.27 10.02
N MET A 81 -1.05 10.17 9.04
CA MET A 81 -0.28 11.33 8.57
C MET A 81 -0.80 11.99 7.29
N TYR A 82 -1.70 11.34 6.55
CA TYR A 82 -2.16 11.83 5.25
C TYR A 82 -3.60 12.35 5.24
N SER A 83 -4.29 12.48 6.38
CA SER A 83 -5.71 12.91 6.42
C SER A 83 -5.96 14.31 5.86
N SER A 84 -4.93 15.15 5.72
CA SER A 84 -5.11 16.60 5.48
C SER A 84 -4.75 17.09 4.07
N SER A 85 -4.25 16.25 3.15
CA SER A 85 -3.81 16.74 1.81
C SER A 85 -3.92 15.73 0.66
N LEU A 86 -4.92 14.84 0.67
CA LEU A 86 -5.09 13.84 -0.40
C LEU A 86 -5.89 14.40 -1.59
N THR A 87 -5.26 15.29 -2.34
CA THR A 87 -5.69 15.71 -3.70
C THR A 87 -4.95 14.93 -4.80
N SER A 88 -4.22 13.89 -4.41
CA SER A 88 -3.34 13.10 -5.29
C SER A 88 -4.14 11.95 -5.93
N GLU A 89 -3.93 11.70 -7.23
CA GLU A 89 -4.66 10.65 -7.98
C GLU A 89 -4.38 9.25 -7.39
N ILE A 90 -3.14 9.03 -6.93
CA ILE A 90 -2.74 7.79 -6.25
C ILE A 90 -3.52 7.62 -4.95
N ALA A 91 -3.62 8.68 -4.16
CA ALA A 91 -4.35 8.62 -2.90
C ALA A 91 -5.83 8.30 -3.11
N GLN A 92 -6.46 8.87 -4.14
CA GLN A 92 -7.83 8.50 -4.50
C GLN A 92 -7.91 7.02 -4.84
N LYS A 93 -6.99 6.51 -5.68
CA LYS A 93 -6.93 5.09 -6.05
C LYS A 93 -6.80 4.17 -4.83
N LEU A 94 -5.92 4.50 -3.88
CA LEU A 94 -5.73 3.76 -2.63
C LEU A 94 -6.98 3.78 -1.74
N ARG A 95 -7.66 4.94 -1.63
CA ARG A 95 -8.90 5.08 -0.86
C ARG A 95 -10.04 4.24 -1.42
N PHE A 96 -10.20 4.18 -2.75
CA PHE A 96 -11.23 3.34 -3.37
C PHE A 96 -11.07 1.86 -3.02
N HIS A 97 -9.83 1.37 -2.95
CA HIS A 97 -9.55 -0.03 -2.58
C HIS A 97 -9.57 -0.29 -1.07
N ALA A 98 -9.40 0.74 -0.23
CA ALA A 98 -9.46 0.60 1.23
C ALA A 98 -10.87 0.32 1.77
N THR A 99 -11.91 0.65 1.00
CA THR A 99 -13.32 0.56 1.40
C THR A 99 -14.08 -0.66 0.87
N ALA A 100 -13.40 -1.58 0.17
CA ALA A 100 -14.02 -2.73 -0.51
C ALA A 100 -13.99 -4.01 0.33
#